data_AF-A0A357HX03-F1
#
_entry.id   AF-A0A357HX03-F1
#
_cell.length_a   1.000
_cell.length_b   1.000
_cell.length_c   1.000
_cell.angle_alpha   90.00
_cell.angle_beta   90.00
_cell.angle_gamma   90.00
#
_symmetry.space_group_name_H-M   'P 1'
#
loop_
_entity.id
_entity.type
_entity.pdbx_description
1 polymer ?
#
loop_
_entity_poly.entity_id
_entity_poly.type
_entity_poly.pdbx_seq_one_letter_code
_entity_poly.pdbx_strand_id
1 'polypeptide(L)' 'MNTESLSVIANQQKLGTVNYHKNRLSFRYAPEWQVSSRAFPLSVSMPLSRNEHPP' A
#
# COMPACT_ATOMS: atom_id res chain seq x y z
N MET A 1 -11.59 -11.98 -15.76
CA MET A 1 -11.09 -10.60 -15.94
C MET A 1 -9.78 -10.52 -15.17
N ASN A 2 -8.66 -10.42 -15.89
CA ASN A 2 -7.33 -10.38 -15.26
C ASN A 2 -7.16 -9.03 -14.57
N THR A 3 -7.04 -9.03 -13.25
CA THR A 3 -6.63 -7.85 -12.50
C THR A 3 -5.14 -7.66 -12.75
N GLU A 4 -4.77 -6.58 -13.44
CA GLU A 4 -3.37 -6.24 -13.64
C GLU A 4 -2.83 -5.66 -12.33
N SER A 5 -1.81 -6.29 -11.78
CA SER A 5 -1.27 -5.93 -10.47
C SER A 5 0.25 -5.77 -10.53
N LEU A 6 0.75 -4.75 -9.83
CA LEU A 6 2.17 -4.45 -9.70
C LEU A 6 2.55 -4.45 -8.22
N SER A 7 3.61 -5.17 -7.88
CA SER A 7 4.16 -5.13 -6.52
C SER A 7 5.09 -3.94 -6.36
N VAL A 8 4.89 -3.17 -5.29
CA VAL A 8 5.77 -2.05 -4.92
C VAL A 8 6.74 -2.55 -3.86
N ILE A 9 8.03 -2.44 -4.14
CA ILE A 9 9.11 -2.93 -3.26
C ILE A 9 9.91 -1.73 -2.75
N ALA A 10 10.17 -1.70 -1.45
CA ALA A 10 11.04 -0.72 -0.79
C ALA A 10 11.85 -1.43 0.29
N ASN A 11 13.13 -1.07 0.46
CA ASN A 11 14.01 -1.71 1.45
C ASN A 11 14.00 -3.25 1.37
N GLN A 12 13.96 -3.80 0.16
CA GLN A 12 13.88 -5.25 -0.10
C GLN A 12 12.62 -5.94 0.48
N GLN A 13 11.62 -5.17 0.90
CA GLN A 13 10.34 -5.66 1.42
C GLN A 13 9.20 -5.20 0.52
N LYS A 14 8.12 -5.98 0.48
CA LYS A 14 6.91 -5.59 -0.22
C LYS A 14 6.20 -4.50 0.56
N LEU A 15 6.15 -3.29 -0.01
CA LEU A 15 5.46 -2.14 0.56
C LEU A 15 3.94 -2.25 0.31
N GLY A 16 3.55 -2.74 -0.86
CA GLY A 16 2.14 -2.93 -1.21
C GLY A 16 1.94 -3.38 -2.65
N THR A 17 0.69 -3.26 -3.11
CA THR A 17 0.29 -3.62 -4.47
C THR A 17 -0.51 -2.48 -5.09
N VAL A 18 -0.16 -2.09 -6.31
CA VAL A 18 -1.02 -1.29 -7.20
C VAL A 18 -1.88 -2.26 -7.99
N ASN A 19 -3.20 -2.07 -7.97
CA ASN A 19 -4.14 -2.83 -8.78
C ASN A 19 -4.81 -1.89 -9.79
N TYR A 20 -4.88 -2.34 -11.05
CA TYR A 20 -5.65 -1.70 -12.10
C TYR A 20 -6.91 -2.50 -12.38
N HIS A 21 -8.06 -1.84 -12.30
CA HIS A 21 -9.35 -2.44 -12.59
C HIS A 21 -10.35 -1.38 -13.07
N LYS A 22 -11.04 -1.65 -14.20
CA LYS A 22 -12.06 -0.75 -14.78
C LYS A 22 -11.57 0.70 -14.95
N ASN A 23 -10.40 0.87 -15.57
CA ASN A 23 -9.77 2.18 -15.79
C ASN A 23 -9.47 2.98 -14.51
N ARG A 24 -9.30 2.28 -13.38
CA ARG A 24 -9.00 2.88 -12.08
C ARG A 24 -7.81 2.18 -11.43
N LEU A 25 -6.86 2.98 -10.97
CA LEU A 25 -5.77 2.52 -10.12
C LEU A 25 -6.20 2.58 -8.65
N SER A 26 -5.79 1.56 -7.90
CA SER A 26 -5.94 1.50 -6.45
C SER A 26 -4.64 0.99 -5.86
N PHE A 27 -4.32 1.45 -4.66
CA PHE A 27 -3.12 1.03 -3.95
C PHE A 27 -3.49 0.49 -2.58
N ARG A 28 -2.85 -0.61 -2.18
CA ARG A 28 -3.01 -1.20 -0.86
C ARG A 28 -1.64 -1.53 -0.28
N TYR A 29 -1.36 -1.01 0.91
CA TYR A 29 -0.17 -1.39 1.68
C TYR A 29 -0.22 -2.87 2.05
N ALA A 30 0.94 -3.51 2.06
CA ALA A 30 1.09 -4.85 2.58
C ALA A 30 0.92 -4.83 4.11
N PRO A 31 0.16 -5.77 4.72
CA PRO A 31 -0.01 -5.81 6.17
C PRO A 31 1.32 -5.85 6.93
N GLU A 32 2.30 -6.59 6.41
CA GLU A 32 3.64 -6.73 6.99
C GLU A 32 4.40 -5.40 6.96
N TRP A 33 4.18 -4.58 5.93
CA TRP A 33 4.75 -3.24 5.84
C TRP A 33 4.11 -2.29 6.86
N GLN A 34 2.79 -2.35 7.05
CA GLN A 34 2.07 -1.45 7.97
C GLN A 34 2.47 -1.63 9.44
N VAL A 35 2.93 -2.83 9.83
CA VAL A 35 3.39 -3.12 11.19
C VAL A 35 4.91 -3.02 11.35
N SER A 36 5.65 -2.79 10.26
CA SER A 36 7.10 -2.67 10.29
C SER A 36 7.54 -1.40 11.01
N SER A 37 8.57 -1.49 11.85
CA SER A 37 9.20 -0.31 12.46
C SER A 37 9.88 0.63 11.45
N ARG A 38 10.07 0.16 10.21
CA ARG A 38 10.65 0.91 9.09
C ARG A 38 9.60 1.41 8.11
N ALA A 39 8.31 1.31 8.46
CA ALA A 39 7.22 1.70 7.59
C ALA A 39 7.25 3.21 7.32
N PHE A 40 7.08 3.57 6.05
CA PHE A 40 6.80 4.93 5.62
C PHE A 40 5.72 4.90 4.53
N PRO A 41 4.98 6.02 4.35
CA PRO A 41 3.96 6.08 3.32
C PRO A 41 4.59 6.17 1.93
N LEU A 42 3.96 5.56 0.93
CA LEU A 42 4.31 5.66 -0.49
C LEU A 42 4.44 7.12 -0.95
N SER A 43 3.56 7.98 -0.43
CA SER A 43 3.49 9.42 -0.68
C SER A 43 2.82 10.09 0.52
N VAL A 44 3.13 11.36 0.76
CA VAL A 44 2.43 12.19 1.76
C VAL A 44 0.91 12.27 1.51
N SER A 45 0.46 12.15 0.26
CA SER A 45 -0.97 12.14 -0.11
C SER A 45 -1.65 10.77 0.08
N MET A 46 -0.87 9.74 0.46
CA MET A 46 -1.32 8.37 0.64
C MET A 46 -0.80 7.86 1.99
N PRO A 47 -1.28 8.39 3.12
CA PRO A 47 -0.74 8.06 4.42
C PRO A 47 -0.84 6.57 4.72
N LEU A 48 0.05 6.07 5.57
CA LEU A 48 -0.08 4.77 6.22
C LEU A 48 -1.30 4.86 7.15
N SER A 49 -2.49 4.61 6.62
CA SER A 49 -3.71 4.59 7.43
C SER A 49 -3.58 3.47 8.47
N ARG A 50 -3.20 3.84 9.69
CA ARG A 50 -3.45 3.04 10.89
C ARG A 50 -4.94 3.20 11.16
N ASN A 51 -5.70 2.11 11.14
CA ASN A 51 -7.07 2.14 11.62
C ASN A 51 -7.06 2.49 13.12
N GLU A 52 -7.01 3.77 13.47
CA GLU A 52 -7.38 4.31 14.77
C GLU A 52 -7.33 5.85 14.72
N HIS A 53 -8.48 6.44 14.40
CA HIS A 53 -8.88 7.67 15.07
C HIS A 53 -9.75 7.21 16.24
N PRO A 54 -9.24 7.17 17.49
CA PRO A 54 -10.13 7.15 18.63
C PRO A 54 -10.93 8.48 18.64
N PRO A 55 -12.16 8.47 19.17
CA PRO A 55 -12.96 9.68 19.33
C PRO A 55 -12.26 10.75 20.18
#